data_AF-A0A1G1CQ18-F1
#
_entry.id   AF-A0A1G1CQ18-F1
#
_cell.length_a   1.000
_cell.length_b   1.000
_cell.length_c   1.000
_cell.angle_alpha   90.00
_cell.angle_beta   90.00
_cell.angle_gamma   90.00
#
_symmetry.space_group_name_H-M   'P 1'
#
loop_
_entity.id
_entity.type
_entity.pdbx_description
1 polymer ?
#
loop_
_entity_poly.entity_id
_entity_poly.type
_entity_poly.pdbx_seq_one_letter_code
_entity_poly.pdbx_strand_id
1 'polypeptide(L)'
;MRRRRRRYPRPAGSWSRGILLALTLGWWLILIGLILLTEPVRLRDVIFTGLYFPFLLLLFLALSGTLILIRQRFWPSLIWTAAVSLFLILRLYGWGNIINLAMIASCLIILEVYWRQTEKTKRQAVTAPPELKIN
;
A
#
# COMPACT_ATOMS: atom_id res chain seq x y z
N MET A 1 -37.05 28.45 -11.49
CA MET A 1 -36.60 27.07 -11.15
C MET A 1 -35.53 26.58 -12.13
N ARG A 2 -34.23 26.66 -11.77
CA ARG A 2 -33.13 26.15 -12.61
C ARG A 2 -32.82 24.70 -12.24
N ARG A 3 -33.25 23.74 -13.05
CA ARG A 3 -32.92 22.31 -12.88
C ARG A 3 -31.42 22.12 -13.14
N ARG A 4 -30.64 21.94 -12.07
CA ARG A 4 -29.24 21.49 -12.16
C ARG A 4 -29.25 20.09 -12.77
N ARG A 5 -28.86 19.96 -14.03
CA ARG A 5 -28.59 18.66 -14.66
C ARG A 5 -27.45 18.02 -13.89
N ARG A 6 -27.76 16.98 -13.10
CA ARG A 6 -26.74 16.10 -12.52
C ARG A 6 -26.03 15.43 -13.70
N ARG A 7 -24.81 15.87 -14.02
CA ARG A 7 -23.91 15.11 -14.88
C ARG A 7 -23.61 13.83 -14.12
N TYR A 8 -24.23 12.73 -14.56
CA TYR A 8 -23.74 11.41 -14.18
C TYR A 8 -22.28 11.34 -14.65
N PRO A 9 -21.32 11.03 -13.78
CA PRO A 9 -19.96 10.76 -14.23
C PRO A 9 -20.05 9.57 -15.19
N ARG A 10 -19.58 9.74 -16.43
CA ARG A 10 -19.44 8.64 -17.39
C ARG A 10 -18.68 7.52 -16.65
N PRO A 11 -19.14 6.26 -16.69
CA PRO A 11 -18.33 5.16 -16.21
C PRO A 11 -17.03 5.20 -17.00
N ALA A 12 -15.92 5.52 -16.34
CA ALA A 12 -14.61 5.50 -16.96
C ALA A 12 -14.44 4.13 -17.60
N GLY A 13 -14.36 4.11 -18.94
CA GLY A 13 -14.50 2.90 -19.74
C GLY A 13 -13.51 1.81 -19.31
N SER A 14 -13.97 0.55 -19.35
CA SER A 14 -13.19 -0.67 -19.08
C SER A 14 -11.82 -0.68 -19.77
N TRP A 15 -11.72 -0.02 -20.93
CA TRP A 15 -10.49 0.23 -21.68
C TRP A 15 -9.35 0.81 -20.85
N SER A 16 -9.62 1.79 -19.98
CA SER A 16 -8.60 2.40 -19.13
C SER A 16 -7.97 1.41 -18.15
N ARG A 17 -8.77 0.46 -17.64
CA ARG A 17 -8.32 -0.60 -16.74
C ARG A 17 -7.54 -1.67 -17.49
N GLY A 18 -7.97 -2.00 -18.70
CA GLY A 18 -7.25 -2.93 -19.58
C GLY A 18 -5.85 -2.44 -19.92
N ILE A 19 -5.71 -1.16 -20.25
CA ILE A 19 -4.39 -0.53 -20.52
C ILE A 19 -3.52 -0.57 -19.26
N LEU A 20 -4.07 -0.19 -18.09
CA LEU A 20 -3.33 -0.24 -16.83
C LEU A 20 -2.86 -1.66 -16.49
N LEU A 21 -3.70 -2.66 -16.73
CA LEU A 21 -3.37 -4.06 -16.49
C LEU A 21 -2.25 -4.54 -17.43
N ALA A 22 -2.34 -4.23 -18.73
CA ALA A 22 -1.28 -4.55 -19.69
C ALA A 22 0.05 -3.88 -19.32
N LEU A 23 0.02 -2.60 -18.93
CA LEU A 23 1.19 -1.86 -18.50
C LEU A 23 1.81 -2.46 -17.22
N THR A 24 0.97 -2.81 -16.25
CA THR A 24 1.40 -3.43 -14.98
C THR A 24 2.04 -4.79 -15.22
N LEU A 25 1.45 -5.62 -16.09
CA LEU A 25 2.03 -6.90 -16.50
C LEU A 25 3.36 -6.71 -17.23
N GLY A 26 3.45 -5.72 -18.12
CA GLY A 26 4.69 -5.34 -18.80
C GLY A 26 5.81 -4.99 -17.82
N TRP A 27 5.52 -4.18 -16.79
CA TRP A 27 6.49 -3.85 -15.74
C TRP A 27 6.93 -5.08 -14.94
N TRP A 28 6.01 -5.97 -14.59
CA TRP A 28 6.35 -7.24 -13.93
C TRP A 28 7.25 -8.12 -14.80
N LEU A 29 6.96 -8.25 -16.09
CA LEU A 29 7.78 -9.02 -17.03
C LEU A 29 9.19 -8.44 -17.16
N ILE A 30 9.32 -7.12 -17.27
CA ILE A 30 10.62 -6.45 -17.32
C ILE A 30 11.37 -6.67 -16.00
N LEU A 31 10.69 -6.59 -14.86
CA LEU A 31 11.30 -6.81 -13.55
C LEU A 31 11.79 -8.26 -13.39
N ILE A 32 10.99 -9.25 -13.80
CA ILE A 32 11.38 -10.66 -13.80
C ILE A 32 12.58 -10.88 -14.73
N GLY A 33 12.54 -10.29 -15.94
CA GLY A 33 13.66 -10.32 -16.87
C GLY A 33 14.93 -9.71 -16.25
N LEU A 34 14.81 -8.59 -15.55
CA LEU A 34 15.93 -7.95 -14.87
C LEU A 34 16.55 -8.89 -13.83
N ILE A 35 15.73 -9.58 -13.02
CA ILE A 35 16.20 -10.53 -12.00
C ILE A 35 16.89 -11.75 -12.61
N LEU A 36 16.36 -12.29 -13.72
CA LEU A 36 16.86 -13.52 -14.32
C LEU A 36 18.08 -13.31 -15.23
N LEU A 37 18.13 -12.20 -15.95
CA LEU A 37 19.17 -11.94 -16.96
C LEU A 37 20.30 -11.04 -16.46
N THR A 38 20.13 -10.35 -15.33
CA THR A 38 21.12 -9.35 -14.88
C THR A 38 21.75 -9.75 -13.55
N GLU A 39 23.08 -9.75 -13.52
CA GLU A 39 23.82 -9.89 -12.28
C GLU A 39 23.56 -8.69 -11.35
N PRO A 40 23.28 -8.90 -10.05
CA PRO A 40 22.93 -7.82 -9.13
C PRO A 40 24.04 -6.78 -8.99
N VAL A 41 25.31 -7.19 -9.11
CA VAL A 41 26.48 -6.31 -9.01
C VAL A 41 26.43 -5.21 -10.08
N ARG A 42 25.94 -5.52 -11.29
CA ARG A 42 25.86 -4.55 -12.39
C ARG A 42 24.76 -3.51 -12.19
N LEU A 43 23.76 -3.80 -11.36
CA LEU A 43 22.61 -2.94 -11.10
C LEU A 43 22.81 -1.97 -9.93
N ARG A 44 23.83 -2.20 -9.11
CA ARG A 44 24.04 -1.50 -7.83
C ARG A 44 24.50 -0.05 -7.99
N ASP A 45 25.18 0.28 -9.09
CA ASP A 45 25.88 1.55 -9.24
C ASP A 45 25.51 2.30 -10.53
N VAL A 46 24.36 1.99 -11.13
CA VAL A 46 23.95 2.55 -12.44
C VAL A 46 23.64 4.05 -12.37
N ILE A 47 23.02 4.52 -11.27
CA ILE A 47 22.60 5.93 -11.12
C ILE A 47 23.06 6.50 -9.77
N PHE A 48 22.90 5.73 -8.69
CA PHE A 48 23.37 6.09 -7.36
C PHE A 48 24.22 4.95 -6.81
N THR A 49 25.43 5.27 -6.35
CA THR A 49 26.36 4.29 -5.79
C THR A 49 25.73 3.57 -4.61
N GLY A 50 25.72 2.24 -4.65
CA GLY A 50 25.14 1.39 -3.62
C GLY A 50 23.62 1.21 -3.69
N LEU A 51 22.92 1.85 -4.63
CA LEU A 51 21.48 1.75 -4.78
C LEU A 51 21.10 1.00 -6.06
N TYR A 52 20.30 -0.06 -5.92
CA TYR A 52 19.68 -0.78 -7.03
C TYR A 52 18.54 0.02 -7.67
N PHE A 53 18.82 1.25 -8.12
CA PHE A 53 17.82 2.21 -8.59
C PHE A 53 16.94 1.67 -9.71
N PRO A 54 17.48 1.05 -10.80
CA PRO A 54 16.64 0.56 -11.89
C PRO A 54 15.63 -0.48 -11.40
N PHE A 55 16.09 -1.38 -10.52
CA PHE A 55 15.26 -2.40 -9.89
C PHE A 55 14.18 -1.78 -8.99
N LEU A 56 14.55 -0.84 -8.11
CA LEU A 56 13.62 -0.19 -7.19
C LEU A 56 12.55 0.62 -7.93
N LEU A 57 12.92 1.29 -9.03
CA LEU A 57 12.00 2.05 -9.86
C LEU A 57 10.99 1.12 -10.56
N LEU A 58 11.48 0.04 -11.17
CA LEU A 58 10.64 -0.99 -11.79
C LEU A 58 9.69 -1.62 -10.77
N LEU A 59 10.20 -1.94 -9.58
CA LEU A 59 9.40 -2.49 -8.48
C LEU A 59 8.32 -1.50 -8.02
N PHE A 60 8.66 -0.22 -7.88
CA PHE A 60 7.70 0.83 -7.54
C PHE A 60 6.59 0.96 -8.60
N LEU A 61 6.93 0.97 -9.88
CA LEU A 61 5.95 1.04 -10.98
C LEU A 61 5.04 -0.19 -11.00
N ALA A 62 5.60 -1.40 -10.92
CA ALA A 62 4.84 -2.65 -10.89
C ALA A 62 3.91 -2.74 -9.68
N LEU A 63 4.40 -2.42 -8.49
CA LEU A 63 3.60 -2.44 -7.25
C LEU A 63 2.51 -1.38 -7.26
N SER A 64 2.81 -0.16 -7.71
CA SER A 64 1.81 0.91 -7.76
C SER A 64 0.69 0.58 -8.73
N GLY A 65 1.01 0.07 -9.93
CA GLY A 65 0.02 -0.44 -10.88
C GLY A 65 -0.88 -1.52 -10.27
N THR A 66 -0.27 -2.48 -9.55
CA THR A 66 -0.98 -3.57 -8.87
C THR A 66 -1.94 -3.05 -7.78
N LEU A 67 -1.47 -2.15 -6.92
CA LEU A 67 -2.29 -1.56 -5.86
C LEU A 67 -3.42 -0.69 -6.41
N ILE A 68 -3.19 0.05 -7.50
CA ILE A 68 -4.22 0.84 -8.18
C ILE A 68 -5.31 -0.09 -8.74
N LEU A 69 -4.94 -1.21 -9.34
CA LEU A 69 -5.90 -2.21 -9.86
C LEU A 69 -6.75 -2.82 -8.74
N ILE A 70 -6.14 -3.16 -7.61
CA ILE A 70 -6.85 -3.78 -6.46
C ILE A 70 -7.76 -2.77 -5.76
N ARG A 71 -7.24 -1.59 -5.41
CA ARG A 71 -7.94 -0.62 -4.55
C ARG A 71 -8.83 0.35 -5.31
N GLN A 72 -8.68 0.42 -6.63
CA GLN A 72 -9.37 1.39 -7.51
C GLN A 72 -9.22 2.85 -7.08
N ARG A 73 -8.19 3.16 -6.27
CA ARG A 73 -7.90 4.51 -5.78
C ARG A 73 -6.43 4.84 -6.04
N PHE A 74 -6.19 5.89 -6.84
CA PHE A 74 -4.85 6.27 -7.28
C PHE A 74 -3.95 6.75 -6.11
N TRP A 75 -4.36 7.83 -5.43
CA TRP A 75 -3.55 8.46 -4.38
C TRP A 75 -3.19 7.54 -3.21
N PRO A 76 -4.13 6.78 -2.61
CA PRO A 76 -3.78 5.85 -1.54
C PRO A 76 -2.80 4.77 -2.02
N SER A 77 -2.97 4.27 -3.24
CA SER A 77 -2.09 3.22 -3.79
C SER A 77 -0.65 3.71 -3.98
N LEU A 78 -0.48 4.95 -4.44
CA LEU A 78 0.85 5.57 -4.54
C LEU A 78 1.50 5.77 -3.18
N ILE A 79 0.77 6.26 -2.18
CA ILE A 79 1.30 6.47 -0.82
C ILE A 79 1.77 5.13 -0.23
N TRP A 80 0.95 4.09 -0.36
CA TRP A 80 1.31 2.75 0.14
C TRP A 80 2.52 2.17 -0.59
N THR A 81 2.59 2.33 -1.91
CA THR A 81 3.75 1.86 -2.69
C THR A 81 5.01 2.63 -2.31
N ALA A 82 4.92 3.96 -2.16
CA ALA A 82 6.04 4.78 -1.72
C ALA A 82 6.53 4.38 -0.34
N ALA A 83 5.63 4.11 0.61
CA ALA A 83 5.98 3.61 1.93
C ALA A 83 6.72 2.27 1.88
N VAL A 84 6.24 1.33 1.05
CA VAL A 84 6.89 0.02 0.85
C VAL A 84 8.27 0.18 0.20
N SER A 85 8.38 0.96 -0.87
CA SER A 85 9.66 1.22 -1.54
C SER A 85 10.66 1.94 -0.63
N LEU A 86 10.21 2.91 0.17
CA LEU A 86 11.04 3.58 1.16
C LEU A 86 11.53 2.60 2.23
N PHE A 87 10.66 1.72 2.73
CA PHE A 87 11.04 0.65 3.66
C PHE A 87 12.11 -0.27 3.07
N LEU A 88 11.96 -0.69 1.80
CA LEU A 88 12.95 -1.50 1.09
C LEU A 88 14.30 -0.78 0.97
N ILE A 89 14.29 0.52 0.65
CA ILE A 89 15.50 1.34 0.56
C ILE A 89 16.20 1.39 1.93
N LEU A 90 15.49 1.76 3.01
CA LEU A 90 16.09 1.83 4.34
C LEU A 90 16.61 0.45 4.79
N ARG A 91 15.93 -0.64 4.42
CA ARG A 91 16.39 -1.99 4.68
C ARG A 91 17.70 -2.31 3.95
N LEU A 92 17.87 -1.88 2.70
CA LEU A 92 19.12 -2.04 1.95
C LEU A 92 20.30 -1.31 2.61
N TYR A 93 20.06 -0.17 3.25
CA TYR A 93 21.07 0.56 4.02
C TYR A 93 21.34 -0.01 5.42
N GLY A 94 20.70 -1.13 5.81
CA GLY A 94 20.89 -1.74 7.12
C GLY A 94 20.01 -1.16 8.24
N TRP A 95 19.14 -0.20 7.94
CA TRP A 95 18.21 0.42 8.92
C TRP A 95 16.95 -0.43 9.14
N GLY A 96 16.87 -1.60 8.51
CA GLY A 96 15.72 -2.50 8.61
C GLY A 96 15.38 -2.89 10.05
N ASN A 97 16.38 -3.03 10.92
CA ASN A 97 16.14 -3.36 12.34
C ASN A 97 15.42 -2.25 13.10
N ILE A 98 15.78 -0.98 12.85
CA ILE A 98 15.16 0.17 13.50
C ILE A 98 13.70 0.29 13.06
N ILE A 99 13.43 0.12 11.76
CA ILE A 99 12.07 0.18 11.25
C ILE A 99 11.23 -1.00 11.72
N ASN A 100 11.79 -2.22 11.73
CA ASN A 100 11.09 -3.38 12.26
C ASN A 100 10.71 -3.18 13.72
N LEU A 101 11.62 -2.62 14.53
CA LEU A 101 11.36 -2.29 15.93
C LEU A 101 10.23 -1.25 16.06
N ALA A 102 10.25 -0.21 15.22
CA ALA A 102 9.17 0.79 15.18
C ALA A 102 7.82 0.19 14.74
N MET A 103 7.81 -0.75 13.78
CA MET A 103 6.58 -1.44 13.37
C MET A 103 6.05 -2.35 14.47
N ILE A 104 6.91 -3.11 15.15
CA ILE A 104 6.53 -3.96 16.28
C ILE A 104 5.95 -3.09 17.40
N ALA A 105 6.63 -2.00 17.77
CA ALA A 105 6.14 -1.06 18.78
C ALA A 105 4.78 -0.46 18.39
N SER A 106 4.61 -0.05 17.13
CA SER A 106 3.33 0.49 16.64
C SER A 106 2.22 -0.55 16.70
N CYS A 107 2.51 -1.81 16.37
CA CYS A 107 1.56 -2.91 16.45
C CYS A 107 1.14 -3.18 17.91
N LEU A 108 2.10 -3.17 18.85
CA LEU A 108 1.83 -3.32 20.29
C LEU A 108 0.96 -2.19 20.82
N ILE A 109 1.22 -0.93 20.42
CA ILE A 109 0.40 0.22 20.82
C ILE A 109 -1.03 0.08 20.30
N ILE A 110 -1.21 -0.29 19.03
CA ILE A 110 -2.55 -0.48 18.45
C ILE A 110 -3.29 -1.61 19.17
N LEU A 111 -2.60 -2.72 19.46
CA LEU A 111 -3.18 -3.85 20.19
C LEU A 111 -3.64 -3.44 21.59
N GLU A 112 -2.81 -2.70 22.33
CA GLU A 112 -3.14 -2.17 23.66
C GLU A 112 -4.36 -1.24 23.62
N VAL A 113 -4.40 -0.32 22.64
CA VAL A 113 -5.54 0.59 22.46
C VAL A 113 -6.82 -0.18 22.13
N TYR A 114 -6.74 -1.16 21.24
CA TYR A 114 -7.87 -2.01 20.87
C TYR A 114 -8.41 -2.80 22.06
N TRP A 115 -7.50 -3.38 22.86
CA TRP A 115 -7.87 -4.12 24.07
C TRP A 115 -8.61 -3.23 25.07
N ARG A 116 -8.06 -2.04 25.34
CA ARG A 116 -8.70 -1.06 26.25
C ARG A 116 -10.08 -0.61 25.76
N GLN A 117 -10.27 -0.43 24.45
CA GLN A 117 -11.59 -0.11 23.90
C GLN A 117 -12.57 -1.27 24.11
N THR A 118 -12.14 -2.50 23.87
CA THR A 118 -12.96 -3.71 24.06
C THR A 118 -13.41 -3.87 25.51
N GLU A 119 -12.53 -3.59 26.48
CA GLU A 119 -12.88 -3.63 27.90
C GLU A 119 -13.89 -2.54 28.29
N LYS A 120 -13.76 -1.32 27.74
CA LYS A 120 -14.72 -0.24 27.97
C LYS A 120 -16.12 -0.61 27.47
N THR A 121 -16.21 -1.19 26.27
CA THR A 121 -17.49 -1.65 25.69
C THR A 121 -18.13 -2.75 26.54
N LYS A 122 -17.35 -3.72 27.02
CA LYS A 122 -17.86 -4.77 27.93
C LYS A 122 -18.40 -4.19 29.23
N ARG A 123 -17.70 -3.25 29.86
CA ARG A 123 -18.16 -2.62 31.12
C ARG A 123 -19.45 -1.84 30.92
N GLN A 124 -19.58 -1.09 29.82
CA GLN A 124 -20.80 -0.36 29.48
C GLN A 124 -22.02 -1.27 29.24
N ALA A 125 -21.81 -2.44 28.61
CA ALA A 125 -22.88 -3.43 28.41
C ALA A 125 -23.37 -4.07 29.73
N VAL A 126 -22.51 -4.17 30.74
CA VAL A 126 -22.86 -4.69 32.07
C VAL A 126 -23.61 -3.66 32.91
N THR A 127 -23.27 -2.38 32.80
CA THR A 127 -23.92 -1.28 33.55
C THR A 127 -25.15 -0.67 32.85
N ALA A 128 -25.50 -1.13 31.65
CA ALA A 128 -26.66 -0.62 30.92
C ALA A 128 -27.98 -1.09 31.59
N PRO A 129 -28.95 -0.18 31.80
CA PRO A 129 -30.24 -0.52 32.40
C PRO A 129 -30.99 -1.57 31.57
N PRO A 130 -31.78 -2.46 32.22
CA PRO A 130 -32.40 -3.63 31.59
C PRO A 130 -33.38 -3.32 30.45
N GLU A 131 -33.83 -2.06 30.30
CA GLU A 131 -34.82 -1.66 29.31
C GLU A 131 -34.30 -1.59 27.86
N LEU A 132 -32.99 -1.69 27.66
CA LEU A 132 -32.35 -1.66 26.33
C LEU A 132 -31.97 -3.05 25.79
N LYS A 133 -32.33 -4.14 26.49
CA LYS A 133 -31.99 -5.52 26.10
C LYS A 133 -33.02 -6.20 25.18
N ILE A 134 -34.09 -5.51 24.77
CA ILE A 134 -35.11 -6.04 23.87
C ILE A 134 -35.16 -5.19 22.59
N ASN A 135 -34.33 -5.55 21.60
CA ASN A 135 -34.67 -5.50 20.18
C ASN A 135 -33.67 -6.32 19.36
#